data_AF-A0A3N9NS55-F1
#
_entry.id   AF-A0A3N9NS55-F1
#
_cell.length_a   1.000
_cell.length_b   1.000
_cell.length_c   1.000
_cell.angle_alpha   90.00
_cell.angle_beta   90.00
_cell.angle_gamma   90.00
#
_symmetry.space_group_name_H-M   'P 1'
#
loop_
_entity.id
_entity.type
_entity.pdbx_description
1 polymer ?
#
loop_
_entity_poly.entity_id
_entity_poly.type
_entity_poly.pdbx_seq_one_letter_code
_entity_poly.pdbx_strand_id
1 'polypeptide(L)'
;MDELFYFPTFDLLIKVIYASEANSIRYATHRVVKPQEKRIVERYVLHEIAPKTEYYTRHPSLLLYMGVDLSLKKELKTYQVKDTIKTIIDQKHSIDQKVQDLISSSLSNYYFERLGDKLLHLRHIMESSLGPVEFEKTVKEIKALLNAYNQNSGQEIDMRTILPPEAIAHYRQLISSE
;
A
#
# COMPACT_ATOMS: atom_id res chain seq x y z
N MET A 1 28.64 -21.96 8.04
CA MET A 1 28.22 -20.68 7.42
C MET A 1 27.37 -19.94 8.42
N ASP A 2 27.65 -18.66 8.65
CA ASP A 2 26.90 -17.76 9.54
C ASP A 2 26.82 -16.39 8.87
N GLU A 3 25.64 -16.03 8.34
CA GLU A 3 25.44 -14.86 7.50
C GLU A 3 24.24 -14.01 7.94
N LEU A 4 24.38 -12.69 7.78
CA LEU A 4 23.33 -11.70 8.07
C LEU A 4 22.72 -11.20 6.78
N PHE A 5 21.39 -11.20 6.71
CA PHE A 5 20.64 -10.68 5.57
C PHE A 5 19.63 -9.65 6.03
N TYR A 6 19.68 -8.47 5.41
CA TYR A 6 18.73 -7.40 5.66
C TYR A 6 17.70 -7.36 4.52
N PHE A 7 16.42 -7.32 4.88
CA PHE A 7 15.29 -7.21 3.98
C PHE A 7 14.70 -5.79 4.15
N PRO A 8 15.07 -4.81 3.31
CA PRO A 8 14.64 -3.42 3.45
C PRO A 8 13.12 -3.27 3.32
N THR A 9 12.47 -4.14 2.54
CA THR A 9 11.02 -4.11 2.35
C THR A 9 10.27 -4.25 3.67
N PHE A 10 10.78 -5.08 4.57
CA PHE A 10 10.14 -5.40 5.86
C PHE A 10 10.84 -4.75 7.05
N ASP A 11 11.92 -4.00 6.82
CA ASP A 11 12.88 -3.63 7.87
C ASP A 11 13.20 -4.84 8.75
N LEU A 12 13.71 -5.91 8.12
CA LEU A 12 13.91 -7.20 8.75
C LEU A 12 15.35 -7.67 8.57
N LEU A 13 16.11 -7.66 9.66
CA LEU A 13 17.38 -8.38 9.73
C LEU A 13 17.14 -9.83 10.18
N ILE A 14 17.73 -10.76 9.43
CA ILE A 14 17.79 -12.18 9.78
C ILE A 14 19.25 -12.63 9.89
N LYS A 15 19.48 -13.63 10.73
CA LYS A 15 20.73 -14.37 10.83
C LYS A 15 20.49 -15.80 10.38
N VAL A 16 21.26 -16.30 9.42
CA VAL A 16 21.12 -17.65 8.87
C VAL A 16 22.39 -18.45 9.15
N ILE A 17 22.22 -19.60 9.78
CA ILE A 17 23.30 -20.50 10.18
C ILE A 17 23.04 -21.86 9.55
N TYR A 18 24.02 -22.38 8.83
CA TYR A 18 24.00 -23.77 8.37
C TYR A 18 24.80 -24.66 9.33
N ALA A 19 24.12 -25.63 9.93
CA ALA A 19 24.71 -26.66 10.76
C ALA A 19 24.85 -27.95 9.94
N SER A 20 26.07 -28.20 9.43
CA SER A 20 26.40 -29.33 8.54
C SER A 20 26.20 -30.70 9.20
N GLU A 21 26.51 -30.83 10.50
CA GLU A 21 26.36 -32.10 11.23
C GLU A 21 24.92 -32.62 11.22
N ALA A 22 23.97 -31.72 11.45
CA ALA A 22 22.53 -32.02 11.46
C ALA A 22 21.87 -31.76 10.10
N ASN A 23 22.64 -31.36 9.08
CA ASN A 23 22.16 -30.88 7.79
C ASN A 23 20.93 -29.96 7.92
N SER A 24 21.06 -28.91 8.74
CA SER A 24 19.95 -27.99 9.03
C SER A 24 20.34 -26.56 8.78
N ILE A 25 19.45 -25.81 8.13
CA ILE A 25 19.53 -24.35 8.04
C ILE A 25 18.64 -23.77 9.13
N ARG A 26 19.25 -22.98 10.01
CA ARG A 26 18.57 -22.31 11.11
C ARG A 26 18.56 -20.83 10.81
N TYR A 27 17.46 -20.14 11.06
CA TYR A 27 17.43 -18.70 10.96
C TYR A 27 16.71 -18.04 12.13
N ALA A 28 17.23 -16.91 12.58
CA ALA A 28 16.65 -16.07 13.62
C ALA A 28 16.41 -14.67 13.06
N THR A 29 15.52 -13.92 13.71
CA THR A 29 15.15 -12.57 13.28
C THR A 29 15.25 -11.57 14.42
N HIS A 30 15.48 -10.29 14.13
CA HIS A 30 15.63 -9.28 15.18
C HIS A 30 14.31 -8.85 15.86
N ARG A 31 13.15 -9.19 15.26
CA ARG A 31 11.79 -8.91 15.76
C ARG A 31 10.83 -10.03 15.40
N VAL A 32 9.65 -10.05 16.02
CA VAL A 32 8.58 -10.98 15.64
C VAL A 32 8.21 -10.76 14.17
N VAL A 33 8.19 -11.85 13.40
CA VAL A 33 7.95 -11.87 11.96
C VAL A 33 6.49 -12.15 11.66
N LYS A 34 5.89 -11.39 10.74
CA LYS A 34 4.53 -11.65 10.25
C LYS A 34 4.50 -12.91 9.36
N PRO A 35 3.37 -13.63 9.26
CA PRO A 35 3.31 -14.86 8.47
C PRO A 35 3.76 -14.71 7.00
N GLN A 36 3.44 -13.58 6.36
CA GLN A 36 3.86 -13.30 4.98
C GLN A 36 5.38 -13.06 4.87
N GLU A 37 5.95 -12.25 5.78
CA GLU A 37 7.38 -12.00 5.86
C GLU A 37 8.15 -13.31 6.06
N LYS A 38 7.62 -14.20 6.93
CA LYS A 38 8.21 -15.52 7.20
C LYS A 38 8.32 -16.36 5.93
N ARG A 39 7.24 -16.45 5.14
CA ARG A 39 7.24 -17.21 3.87
C ARG A 39 8.28 -16.67 2.87
N ILE A 40 8.44 -15.36 2.81
CA ILE A 40 9.39 -14.71 1.90
C ILE A 40 10.82 -15.00 2.34
N VAL A 41 11.10 -14.89 3.65
CA VAL A 41 12.40 -15.25 4.23
C VAL A 41 12.73 -16.72 3.99
N GLU A 42 11.81 -17.64 4.28
CA GLU A 42 12.03 -19.08 4.07
C GLU A 42 12.30 -19.40 2.60
N ARG A 43 11.53 -18.79 1.69
CA ARG A 43 11.77 -18.93 0.25
C ARG A 43 13.16 -18.42 -0.13
N TYR A 44 13.54 -17.24 0.33
CA TYR A 44 14.87 -16.67 0.08
C TYR A 44 15.98 -17.61 0.58
N VAL A 45 15.86 -18.10 1.82
CA VAL A 45 16.84 -19.03 2.39
C VAL A 45 16.94 -20.31 1.56
N LEU A 46 15.81 -20.88 1.12
CA LEU A 46 15.82 -22.08 0.28
C LEU A 46 16.37 -21.83 -1.13
N HIS A 47 16.17 -20.65 -1.73
CA HIS A 47 16.62 -20.40 -3.10
C HIS A 47 18.06 -19.87 -3.17
N GLU A 48 18.47 -19.05 -2.21
CA GLU A 48 19.76 -18.35 -2.28
C GLU A 48 20.83 -18.97 -1.38
N ILE A 49 20.41 -19.65 -0.30
CA ILE A 49 21.32 -20.14 0.73
C ILE A 49 21.45 -21.65 0.67
N ALA A 50 20.33 -22.37 0.59
CA ALA A 50 20.34 -23.83 0.56
C ALA A 50 21.19 -24.42 -0.60
N PRO A 51 21.21 -23.86 -1.83
CA PRO A 51 22.07 -24.40 -2.90
C PRO A 51 23.57 -24.24 -2.65
N LYS A 52 23.97 -23.35 -1.73
CA LYS A 52 25.38 -23.14 -1.35
C LYS A 52 25.83 -24.08 -0.23
N THR A 53 24.96 -25.01 0.18
CA THR A 53 25.19 -25.94 1.30
C THR A 53 24.82 -27.37 0.86
N GLU A 54 25.02 -28.37 1.73
CA GLU A 54 24.60 -29.75 1.44
C GLU A 54 23.10 -30.00 1.67
N TYR A 55 22.31 -28.94 1.87
CA TYR A 55 20.90 -29.01 2.25
C TYR A 55 20.07 -29.88 1.30
N TYR A 56 20.29 -29.77 -0.01
CA TYR A 56 19.55 -30.56 -1.01
C TYR A 56 20.18 -31.92 -1.31
N THR A 57 21.46 -32.13 -0.97
CA THR A 57 22.19 -33.34 -1.33
C THR A 57 22.19 -34.38 -0.22
N ARG A 58 22.04 -33.96 1.04
CA ARG A 58 22.03 -34.83 2.21
C ARG A 58 20.63 -34.91 2.82
N HIS A 59 20.23 -36.09 3.29
CA HIS A 59 18.94 -36.30 3.96
C HIS A 59 19.13 -36.90 5.36
N PRO A 60 18.30 -36.51 6.36
CA PRO A 60 17.24 -35.49 6.28
C PRO A 60 17.81 -34.06 6.21
N SER A 61 16.99 -33.12 5.73
CA SER A 61 17.31 -31.69 5.62
C SER A 61 16.22 -30.87 6.32
N LEU A 62 16.60 -29.94 7.20
CA LEU A 62 15.63 -29.16 8.00
C LEU A 62 15.86 -27.67 7.90
N LEU A 63 14.80 -26.91 7.60
CA LEU A 63 14.78 -25.45 7.75
C LEU A 63 14.05 -25.10 9.05
N LEU A 64 14.75 -24.43 9.96
CA LEU A 64 14.26 -24.13 11.30
C LEU A 64 14.25 -22.64 11.58
N TYR A 65 13.08 -22.12 11.92
CA TYR A 65 12.95 -20.77 12.49
C TYR A 65 13.21 -20.81 14.00
N MET A 66 14.29 -20.17 14.43
CA MET A 66 14.74 -20.15 15.83
C MET A 66 14.07 -19.06 16.67
N GLY A 67 13.22 -18.23 16.07
CA GLY A 67 12.52 -17.15 16.77
C GLY A 67 13.25 -15.81 16.70
N VAL A 68 13.06 -15.02 17.76
CA VAL A 68 13.60 -13.65 17.86
C VAL A 68 14.93 -13.66 18.60
N ASP A 69 15.98 -13.16 17.96
CA ASP A 69 17.28 -12.91 18.56
C ASP A 69 17.47 -11.39 18.73
N LEU A 70 17.42 -10.94 19.98
CA LEU A 70 17.53 -9.52 20.32
C LEU A 70 18.94 -8.95 20.06
N SER A 71 19.97 -9.79 19.97
CA SER A 71 21.32 -9.33 19.64
C SER A 71 21.38 -8.70 18.24
N LEU A 72 20.54 -9.18 17.33
CA LEU A 72 20.41 -8.66 15.97
C LEU A 72 19.87 -7.23 15.92
N LYS A 73 19.22 -6.73 16.97
CA LYS A 73 18.83 -5.30 17.03
C LYS A 73 20.02 -4.37 17.08
N LYS A 74 21.12 -4.79 17.73
CA LYS A 74 22.37 -4.02 17.77
C LYS A 74 23.04 -4.05 16.41
N GLU A 75 23.10 -5.22 15.78
CA GLU A 75 23.64 -5.39 14.43
C GLU A 75 22.85 -4.62 13.38
N LEU A 76 21.51 -4.57 13.50
CA LEU A 76 20.65 -3.80 12.61
C LEU A 76 21.02 -2.31 12.62
N LYS A 77 21.29 -1.73 13.79
CA LYS A 77 21.72 -0.33 13.88
C LYS A 77 23.05 -0.11 13.17
N THR A 78 24.01 -1.01 13.34
CA THR A 78 25.29 -0.97 12.63
C THR A 78 25.10 -1.12 11.11
N TYR A 79 24.18 -1.99 10.69
CA TYR A 79 23.85 -2.21 9.28
C TYR A 79 23.14 -1.00 8.67
N GLN A 80 22.18 -0.39 9.36
CA GLN A 80 21.43 0.79 8.92
C GLN A 80 22.32 2.04 8.79
N VAL A 81 23.39 2.13 9.58
CA VAL A 81 24.36 3.24 9.50
C VAL A 81 25.30 3.10 8.29
N LYS A 82 25.44 1.91 7.68
CA LYS A 82 26.20 1.77 6.42
C LYS A 82 25.45 2.49 5.30
N ASP A 83 26.08 3.49 4.69
CA ASP A 83 25.50 4.40 3.69
C ASP A 83 24.73 3.71 2.55
N THR A 84 25.17 2.51 2.15
CA THR A 84 24.51 1.71 1.11
C THR A 84 23.08 1.32 1.49
N ILE A 85 22.83 0.95 2.74
CA ILE A 85 21.50 0.52 3.18
C ILE A 85 20.57 1.72 3.35
N LYS A 86 21.10 2.81 3.89
CA LYS A 86 20.36 4.08 3.95
C LYS A 86 19.92 4.53 2.56
N THR A 87 20.81 4.47 1.58
CA THR A 87 20.50 4.78 0.18
C THR A 87 19.38 3.89 -0.37
N ILE A 88 19.40 2.59 -0.09
CA ILE A 88 18.34 1.66 -0.52
C ILE A 88 17.00 1.98 0.15
N ILE A 89 17.01 2.33 1.44
CA ILE A 89 15.80 2.73 2.18
C ILE A 89 15.22 4.02 1.61
N ASP A 90 16.07 5.02 1.35
CA ASP A 90 15.66 6.32 0.79
C ASP A 90 15.08 6.15 -0.62
N GLN A 91 15.72 5.32 -1.46
CA GLN A 91 15.22 4.98 -2.79
C GLN A 91 13.86 4.28 -2.73
N LYS A 92 13.69 3.32 -1.81
CA LYS A 92 12.40 2.64 -1.60
C LYS A 92 11.32 3.65 -1.22
N HIS A 93 11.59 4.54 -0.27
CA HIS A 93 10.61 5.53 0.14
C HIS A 93 10.22 6.47 -1.02
N SER A 94 11.18 6.86 -1.86
CA SER A 94 10.90 7.63 -3.07
C SER A 94 10.01 6.86 -4.07
N ILE A 95 10.24 5.56 -4.25
CA ILE A 95 9.42 4.71 -5.13
C ILE A 95 8.00 4.58 -4.57
N ASP A 96 7.88 4.28 -3.27
CA ASP A 96 6.59 4.14 -2.60
C ASP A 96 5.77 5.44 -2.72
N GLN A 97 6.41 6.59 -2.56
CA GLN A 97 5.77 7.90 -2.76
C GLN A 97 5.30 8.09 -4.21
N LYS A 98 6.15 7.81 -5.20
CA LYS A 98 5.77 7.92 -6.62
C LYS A 98 4.60 7.02 -6.98
N VAL A 99 4.54 5.82 -6.41
CA VAL A 99 3.41 4.89 -6.60
C VAL A 99 2.14 5.48 -5.98
N GLN A 100 2.22 6.03 -4.77
CA GLN A 100 1.08 6.70 -4.15
C GLN A 100 0.61 7.89 -5.00
N ASP A 101 1.52 8.75 -5.45
CA ASP A 101 1.20 9.90 -6.31
C ASP A 101 0.51 9.46 -7.62
N LEU A 102 0.98 8.36 -8.23
CA LEU A 102 0.38 7.78 -9.43
C LEU A 102 -1.04 7.26 -9.17
N ILE A 103 -1.24 6.58 -8.04
CA ILE A 103 -2.56 6.07 -7.62
C ILE A 103 -3.51 7.24 -7.38
N SER A 104 -3.08 8.24 -6.61
CA SER A 104 -3.85 9.46 -6.32
C SER A 104 -4.21 10.20 -7.61
N SER A 105 -3.27 10.36 -8.55
CA SER A 105 -3.52 10.97 -9.85
C SER A 105 -4.53 10.17 -10.69
N SER A 106 -4.39 8.84 -10.72
CA SER A 106 -5.31 7.95 -11.46
C SER A 106 -6.73 7.98 -10.87
N LEU A 107 -6.85 7.95 -9.54
CA LEU A 107 -8.12 8.05 -8.84
C LEU A 107 -8.77 9.43 -9.02
N SER A 108 -7.99 10.49 -8.91
CA SER A 108 -8.44 11.86 -9.20
C SER A 108 -9.02 11.96 -10.61
N ASN A 109 -8.33 11.44 -11.63
CA ASN A 109 -8.83 11.44 -13.01
C ASN A 109 -10.12 10.62 -13.15
N TYR A 110 -10.17 9.43 -12.55
CA TYR A 110 -11.37 8.60 -12.55
C TYR A 110 -12.58 9.34 -11.93
N TYR A 111 -12.40 9.96 -10.76
CA TYR A 111 -13.48 10.70 -10.11
C TYR A 111 -13.89 11.94 -10.91
N PHE A 112 -12.94 12.62 -11.56
CA PHE A 112 -13.24 13.75 -12.44
C PHE A 112 -14.12 13.34 -13.62
N GLU A 113 -13.80 12.24 -14.31
CA GLU A 113 -14.61 11.72 -15.41
C GLU A 113 -16.02 11.34 -14.93
N ARG A 114 -16.12 10.64 -13.79
CA ARG A 114 -17.41 10.26 -13.20
C ARG A 114 -18.25 11.46 -12.74
N LEU A 115 -17.61 12.52 -12.26
CA LEU A 115 -18.29 13.78 -11.95
C LEU A 115 -18.89 14.40 -13.21
N GLY A 116 -18.13 14.44 -14.31
CA GLY A 116 -18.61 14.91 -15.62
C GLY A 116 -19.86 14.15 -16.09
N ASP A 117 -19.80 12.82 -16.08
CA ASP A 117 -20.94 11.96 -16.44
C ASP A 117 -22.20 12.27 -15.60
N LYS A 118 -22.01 12.44 -14.29
CA LYS A 118 -23.13 12.69 -13.36
C LYS A 118 -23.71 14.09 -13.48
N LEU A 119 -22.89 15.09 -13.80
CA LEU A 119 -23.38 16.44 -14.07
C LEU A 119 -24.20 16.50 -15.36
N LEU A 120 -23.79 15.77 -16.40
CA LEU A 120 -24.58 15.63 -17.63
C LEU A 120 -25.91 14.91 -17.35
N HIS A 121 -25.88 13.85 -16.55
CA HIS A 121 -27.10 13.15 -16.14
C HIS A 121 -28.05 14.05 -15.33
N LEU A 122 -27.49 14.87 -14.42
CA LEU A 122 -28.27 15.83 -13.64
C LEU A 122 -28.99 16.84 -14.55
N ARG A 123 -28.32 17.35 -15.58
CA ARG A 123 -28.95 18.24 -16.58
C ARG A 123 -30.09 17.54 -17.31
N HIS A 124 -29.91 16.28 -17.70
CA HIS A 124 -30.97 15.52 -18.34
C HIS A 124 -32.19 15.32 -17.43
N ILE A 125 -31.99 15.03 -16.14
CA ILE A 125 -33.08 14.92 -15.15
C ILE A 125 -33.88 16.23 -15.09
N MET A 126 -33.19 17.36 -15.09
CA MET A 126 -33.82 18.68 -15.06
C MET A 126 -34.66 18.98 -16.31
N GLU A 127 -34.21 18.52 -17.48
CA GLU A 127 -34.95 18.69 -18.75
C GLU A 127 -36.13 17.71 -18.88
N SER A 128 -36.02 16.51 -18.29
CA SER A 128 -36.93 15.38 -18.55
C SER A 128 -38.15 15.32 -17.63
N SER A 129 -38.37 16.32 -16.76
CA SER A 129 -39.41 16.27 -15.71
C SER A 129 -39.29 15.08 -14.76
N LEU A 130 -38.10 14.48 -14.67
CA LEU A 130 -37.81 13.41 -13.72
C LEU A 130 -37.84 14.01 -12.31
N GLY A 131 -38.63 13.39 -11.43
CA GLY A 131 -39.09 14.00 -10.18
C GLY A 131 -37.98 14.36 -9.18
N PRO A 132 -38.31 15.11 -8.11
CA PRO A 132 -37.35 15.63 -7.12
C PRO A 132 -36.50 14.54 -6.45
N VAL A 133 -37.01 13.32 -6.34
CA VAL A 133 -36.29 12.16 -5.75
C VAL A 133 -35.05 11.77 -6.56
N GLU A 134 -35.13 11.78 -7.89
CA GLU A 134 -33.99 11.43 -8.74
C GLU A 134 -32.93 12.54 -8.75
N PHE A 135 -33.38 13.80 -8.66
CA PHE A 135 -32.50 14.94 -8.48
C PHE A 135 -31.69 14.82 -7.18
N GLU A 136 -32.37 14.58 -6.05
CA GLU A 136 -31.71 14.42 -4.75
C GLU A 136 -30.69 13.29 -4.74
N LYS A 137 -31.06 12.13 -5.29
CA LYS A 137 -30.16 10.98 -5.41
C LYS A 137 -28.91 11.33 -6.20
N THR A 138 -29.08 11.97 -7.35
CA THR A 138 -27.98 12.35 -8.23
C THR A 138 -27.06 13.38 -7.57
N VAL A 139 -27.62 14.36 -6.84
CA VAL A 139 -26.84 15.34 -6.08
C VAL A 139 -26.03 14.68 -4.97
N LYS A 140 -26.59 13.71 -4.23
CA LYS A 140 -25.84 12.95 -3.21
C LYS A 140 -24.69 12.16 -3.81
N GLU A 141 -24.90 11.54 -4.96
CA GLU A 141 -23.84 10.83 -5.69
C GLU A 141 -22.73 11.78 -6.16
N ILE A 142 -23.08 12.95 -6.70
CA ILE A 142 -22.10 13.98 -7.09
C ILE A 142 -21.31 14.46 -5.87
N LYS A 143 -21.97 14.72 -4.73
CA LYS A 143 -21.30 15.12 -3.49
C LYS A 143 -20.29 14.06 -3.02
N ALA A 144 -20.65 12.78 -3.08
CA ALA A 144 -19.76 11.69 -2.72
C ALA A 144 -18.54 11.62 -3.66
N LEU A 145 -18.75 11.74 -4.97
CA LEU A 145 -17.68 11.75 -5.97
C LEU A 145 -16.76 12.97 -5.83
N LEU A 146 -17.31 14.14 -5.51
CA LEU A 146 -16.54 15.37 -5.30
C LEU A 146 -15.64 15.26 -4.06
N ASN A 147 -16.18 14.70 -2.97
CA ASN A 147 -15.38 14.45 -1.78
C ASN A 147 -14.23 13.48 -2.06
N ALA A 148 -14.50 12.40 -2.82
CA ALA A 148 -13.48 11.44 -3.20
C ALA A 148 -12.43 12.07 -4.14
N TYR A 149 -12.85 12.92 -5.08
CA TYR A 149 -11.94 13.70 -5.92
C TYR A 149 -11.02 14.58 -5.07
N ASN A 150 -11.59 15.44 -4.22
CA ASN A 150 -10.86 16.37 -3.37
C ASN A 150 -9.81 15.66 -2.48
N GLN A 151 -10.17 14.51 -1.91
CA GLN A 151 -9.24 13.70 -1.11
C GLN A 151 -8.04 13.18 -1.91
N ASN A 152 -8.22 12.85 -3.20
CA ASN A 152 -7.17 12.26 -4.03
C ASN A 152 -6.39 13.31 -4.84
N SER A 153 -6.99 14.47 -5.13
CA SER A 153 -6.37 15.56 -5.88
C SER A 153 -5.69 16.60 -4.99
N GLY A 154 -6.01 16.62 -3.69
CA GLY A 154 -5.55 17.65 -2.75
C GLY A 154 -6.22 19.02 -2.97
N GLN A 155 -7.35 19.05 -3.70
CA GLN A 155 -8.13 20.27 -3.94
C GLN A 155 -9.32 20.36 -2.99
N GLU A 156 -9.82 21.57 -2.76
CA GLU A 156 -11.05 21.83 -2.01
C GLU A 156 -12.09 22.50 -2.90
N ILE A 157 -12.64 21.74 -3.85
CA ILE A 157 -13.72 22.21 -4.72
C ILE A 157 -15.05 22.10 -3.99
N ASP A 158 -15.81 23.20 -3.94
CA ASP A 158 -17.17 23.25 -3.36
C ASP A 158 -18.23 22.84 -4.41
N MET A 159 -19.26 22.15 -3.96
CA MET A 159 -20.39 21.70 -4.80
C MET A 159 -21.03 22.84 -5.62
N ARG A 160 -21.11 24.05 -5.05
CA ARG A 160 -21.70 25.24 -5.70
C ARG A 160 -20.92 25.70 -6.94
N THR A 161 -19.66 25.30 -7.06
CA THR A 161 -18.80 25.69 -8.19
C THR A 161 -18.96 24.79 -9.40
N ILE A 162 -19.40 23.53 -9.19
CA ILE A 162 -19.51 22.52 -10.25
C ILE A 162 -20.94 22.28 -10.72
N LEU A 163 -21.94 22.70 -9.92
CA LEU A 163 -23.34 22.52 -10.27
C LEU A 163 -23.74 23.41 -11.46
N PRO A 164 -24.55 22.90 -12.40
CA PRO A 164 -25.12 23.72 -13.46
C PRO A 164 -25.98 24.85 -12.87
N PRO A 165 -26.02 26.05 -13.48
CA PRO A 165 -26.78 27.20 -12.98
C PRO A 165 -28.24 26.88 -12.67
N GLU A 166 -28.88 26.10 -13.53
CA GLU A 166 -30.23 25.59 -13.39
C GLU A 166 -30.43 24.77 -12.10
N ALA A 167 -29.46 23.95 -11.70
CA ALA A 167 -29.53 23.08 -10.54
C ALA A 167 -29.28 23.81 -9.21
N ILE A 168 -28.64 24.99 -9.24
CA ILE A 168 -28.27 25.74 -8.02
C ILE A 168 -29.52 26.17 -7.24
N ALA A 169 -30.60 26.56 -7.93
CA ALA A 169 -31.83 26.99 -7.27
C ALA A 169 -32.48 25.85 -6.47
N HIS A 170 -32.59 24.67 -7.08
CA HIS A 170 -33.13 23.46 -6.43
C HIS A 170 -32.21 22.95 -5.31
N TYR A 171 -30.89 23.02 -5.51
CA TYR A 171 -29.91 22.64 -4.50
C TYR A 171 -29.98 23.52 -3.25
N ARG A 172 -30.21 24.83 -3.39
CA ARG A 172 -30.40 25.74 -2.24
C ARG A 172 -31.63 25.35 -1.42
N GLN A 173 -32.75 25.01 -2.08
CA GLN A 173 -33.97 24.57 -1.40
C GLN A 173 -33.74 23.29 -0.60
N LEU A 174 -32.95 22.36 -1.15
CA LEU A 174 -32.56 21.12 -0.50
C LEU A 174 -31.74 21.33 0.77
N ILE A 175 -30.71 22.19 0.72
CA ILE A 175 -29.87 22.47 1.90
C ILE A 175 -30.64 23.26 2.96
N SER A 176 -31.58 24.12 2.58
CA SER A 176 -32.42 24.85 3.55
C SER A 176 -33.49 24.00 4.22
N SER A 177 -33.67 22.76 3.77
CA SER A 177 -34.65 21.80 4.32
C SER A 177 -34.01 20.74 5.22
N GLU A 178 -32.68 20.71 5.32
CA GLU A 178 -31.87 19.95 6.29
C GLU A 178 -31.53 20.81 7.52
#